data_AF-L1IQ00-F1
#
_entry.id   AF-L1IQ00-F1
#
_cell.length_a   1.000
_cell.length_b   1.000
_cell.length_c   1.000
_cell.angle_alpha   90.00
_cell.angle_beta   90.00
_cell.angle_gamma   90.00
#
_symmetry.space_group_name_H-M   'P 1'
#
loop_
_entity.id
_entity.type
_entity.pdbx_description
1 polymer ?
#
loop_
_entity_poly.entity_id
_entity_poly.type
_entity_poly.pdbx_seq_one_letter_code
_entity_poly.pdbx_strand_id
1 'polypeptide(L)'
;MQAVRRAKKLYVSSCLATSGHRYFAHMSFKTTKLFELLLAMTVQVSASNENIVYWINFHEFHHQACETEDDIHTPWRMGFWAVQLQDSSANLVTTQELEIKACEHLFWLLCGKDVFFWGCLVPNVLHFHAIRLTNSAAHLWGYRPYVAQFQSECKATNNWWVAIFNGGEGWHNNHHAFMGSAKHGFMWWEFDWVYFGLLILGKLGVVWDIKVPTQEVLEARYKGSSKRDLGIKRLYRLECESAESKRKLTAQPAAWLL
;
A
#
# COMPACT_ATOMS: atom_id res chain seq x y z
N MET A 1 13.01 28.69 2.86
CA MET A 1 12.22 28.34 1.65
C MET A 1 12.80 27.15 0.85
N GLN A 2 14.11 27.05 0.60
CA GLN A 2 14.68 25.93 -0.17
C GLN A 2 14.53 24.56 0.53
N ALA A 3 14.74 24.49 1.85
CA ALA A 3 14.56 23.26 2.63
C ALA A 3 13.12 22.70 2.53
N VAL A 4 12.11 23.56 2.66
CA VAL A 4 10.70 23.18 2.49
C VAL A 4 10.41 22.66 1.07
N ARG A 5 10.98 23.27 0.03
CA ARG A 5 10.83 22.77 -1.35
C ARG A 5 11.48 21.40 -1.53
N ARG A 6 12.62 21.14 -0.88
CA ARG A 6 13.28 19.83 -0.88
C ARG A 6 12.47 18.78 -0.12
N ALA A 7 11.96 19.12 1.07
CA ALA A 7 11.08 18.25 1.87
C ALA A 7 9.82 17.83 1.09
N LYS A 8 9.17 18.78 0.40
CA LYS A 8 8.01 18.48 -0.46
C LYS A 8 8.35 17.49 -1.57
N LYS A 9 9.49 17.66 -2.24
CA LYS A 9 9.95 16.72 -3.29
C LYS A 9 10.22 15.34 -2.71
N LEU A 10 10.82 15.27 -1.53
CA LEU A 10 11.15 14.02 -0.86
C LEU A 10 9.89 13.27 -0.40
N TYR A 11 8.89 13.99 0.10
CA TYR A 11 7.57 13.41 0.39
C TYR A 11 6.89 12.85 -0.87
N VAL A 12 6.92 13.58 -1.99
CA VAL A 12 6.39 13.06 -3.26
C VAL A 12 7.17 11.82 -3.72
N SER A 13 8.49 11.77 -3.53
CA SER A 13 9.25 10.56 -3.82
C SER A 13 8.99 9.42 -2.85
N SER A 14 8.62 9.69 -1.58
CA SER A 14 8.30 8.62 -0.64
C SER A 14 6.99 7.91 -1.01
N CYS A 15 6.09 8.55 -1.75
CA CYS A 15 4.95 7.87 -2.34
C CYS A 15 5.34 6.82 -3.39
N LEU A 16 6.60 6.76 -3.88
CA LEU A 16 7.09 5.60 -4.61
C LEU A 16 7.01 4.31 -3.78
N ALA A 17 7.07 4.40 -2.44
CA ALA A 17 6.84 3.25 -1.55
C ALA A 17 5.45 2.63 -1.78
N THR A 18 4.46 3.41 -2.19
CA THR A 18 3.12 2.89 -2.52
C THR A 18 3.10 2.15 -3.86
N SER A 19 4.05 2.42 -4.77
CA SER A 19 4.31 1.52 -5.91
C SER A 19 4.86 0.17 -5.44
N GLY A 20 5.64 0.17 -4.35
CA GLY A 20 6.09 -1.03 -3.66
C GLY A 20 4.93 -1.86 -3.10
N HIS A 21 3.88 -1.22 -2.56
CA HIS A 21 2.66 -1.93 -2.16
C HIS A 21 2.00 -2.66 -3.34
N ARG A 22 1.80 -1.96 -4.46
CA ARG A 22 1.23 -2.53 -5.70
C ARG A 22 2.10 -3.66 -6.26
N TYR A 23 3.42 -3.56 -6.12
CA TYR A 23 4.36 -4.58 -6.60
C TYR A 23 4.45 -5.78 -5.66
N PHE A 24 4.92 -5.58 -4.43
CA PHE A 24 5.28 -6.68 -3.53
C PHE A 24 4.07 -7.41 -2.93
N ALA A 25 2.99 -6.70 -2.60
CA ALA A 25 1.81 -7.34 -2.03
C ALA A 25 0.92 -7.97 -3.12
N HIS A 26 0.72 -7.26 -4.23
CA HIS A 26 -0.31 -7.60 -5.23
C HIS A 26 0.23 -8.06 -6.59
N MET A 27 1.52 -7.89 -6.85
CA MET A 27 2.15 -8.20 -8.13
C MET A 27 1.40 -7.55 -9.30
N SER A 28 1.01 -6.28 -9.14
CA SER A 28 0.16 -5.57 -10.10
C SER A 28 0.89 -5.14 -11.38
N PHE A 29 2.21 -5.32 -11.44
CA PHE A 29 3.04 -5.10 -12.63
C PHE A 29 4.35 -5.90 -12.52
N LYS A 30 5.14 -5.92 -13.60
CA LYS A 30 6.51 -6.45 -13.64
C LYS A 30 7.52 -5.31 -13.84
N THR A 31 8.76 -5.49 -13.40
CA THR A 31 9.77 -4.45 -13.50
C THR A 31 11.20 -4.99 -13.59
N THR A 32 12.15 -4.11 -13.90
CA THR A 32 13.59 -4.41 -13.89
C THR A 32 14.12 -4.68 -12.49
N LYS A 33 15.20 -5.46 -12.35
CA LYS A 33 15.82 -5.75 -11.04
C LYS A 33 16.34 -4.52 -10.30
N LEU A 34 16.84 -3.53 -11.04
CA LEU A 34 17.23 -2.26 -10.43
C LEU A 34 16.03 -1.53 -9.82
N PHE A 35 14.91 -1.46 -10.53
CA PHE A 35 13.72 -0.78 -10.02
C PHE A 35 13.06 -1.57 -8.88
N GLU A 36 13.05 -2.91 -8.95
CA GLU A 36 12.64 -3.78 -7.83
C GLU A 36 13.45 -3.49 -6.55
N LEU A 37 14.77 -3.35 -6.67
CA LEU A 37 15.63 -2.98 -5.55
C LEU A 37 15.29 -1.59 -5.01
N LEU A 38 15.06 -0.60 -5.88
CA LEU A 38 14.67 0.76 -5.47
C LEU A 38 13.33 0.76 -4.74
N LEU A 39 12.34 -0.01 -5.21
CA LEU A 39 11.06 -0.16 -4.53
C LEU A 39 11.25 -0.78 -3.14
N ALA A 40 12.03 -1.86 -3.03
CA ALA A 40 12.32 -2.51 -1.75
C ALA A 40 12.95 -1.53 -0.74
N MET A 41 13.92 -0.72 -1.18
CA MET A 41 14.54 0.30 -0.34
C MET A 41 13.51 1.34 0.16
N THR A 42 12.63 1.83 -0.73
CA THR A 42 11.60 2.82 -0.34
C THR A 42 10.58 2.25 0.64
N VAL A 43 10.16 0.99 0.46
CA VAL A 43 9.25 0.31 1.40
C VAL A 43 9.94 0.10 2.74
N GLN A 44 11.20 -0.35 2.76
CA GLN A 44 11.93 -0.59 4.01
C GLN A 44 12.12 0.69 4.84
N VAL A 45 12.38 1.83 4.18
CA VAL A 45 12.46 3.14 4.86
C VAL A 45 11.09 3.57 5.42
N SER A 46 9.99 3.15 4.79
CA SER A 46 8.63 3.55 5.18
C SER A 46 8.00 2.62 6.23
N ALA A 47 8.36 1.33 6.23
CA ALA A 47 7.77 0.28 7.05
C ALA A 47 8.14 0.34 8.55
N SER A 48 8.81 1.40 9.01
CA SER A 48 8.95 1.77 10.44
C SER A 48 9.23 0.55 11.34
N ASN A 49 10.43 -0.02 11.18
CA ASN A 49 11.01 -1.15 11.94
C ASN A 49 10.48 -2.55 11.60
N GLU A 50 9.57 -2.70 10.64
CA GLU A 50 9.17 -4.02 10.13
C GLU A 50 9.96 -4.40 8.87
N ASN A 51 10.19 -5.70 8.67
CA ASN A 51 10.71 -6.19 7.40
C ASN A 51 9.58 -6.29 6.36
N ILE A 52 9.95 -6.21 5.07
CA ILE A 52 8.98 -6.19 3.97
C ILE A 52 8.09 -7.44 3.90
N VAL A 53 8.61 -8.61 4.29
CA VAL A 53 7.86 -9.88 4.24
C VAL A 53 6.77 -9.91 5.31
N TYR A 54 7.10 -9.46 6.52
CA TYR A 54 6.15 -9.29 7.61
C TYR A 54 5.03 -8.35 7.18
N TRP A 55 5.37 -7.18 6.67
CA TRP A 55 4.41 -6.21 6.17
C TRP A 55 3.48 -6.79 5.09
N ILE A 56 4.02 -7.53 4.10
CA ILE A 56 3.20 -8.20 3.07
C ILE A 56 2.22 -9.19 3.70
N ASN A 57 2.67 -10.01 4.65
CA ASN A 57 1.84 -11.03 5.29
C ASN A 57 0.68 -10.41 6.07
N PHE A 58 0.96 -9.37 6.87
CA PHE A 58 -0.10 -8.67 7.62
C PHE A 58 -1.05 -7.93 6.71
N HIS A 59 -0.53 -7.35 5.63
CA HIS A 59 -1.37 -6.70 4.63
C HIS A 59 -2.30 -7.71 3.93
N GLU A 60 -1.78 -8.88 3.50
CA GLU A 60 -2.59 -9.95 2.91
C GLU A 60 -3.66 -10.45 3.90
N PHE A 61 -3.28 -10.64 5.18
CA PHE A 61 -4.21 -11.02 6.22
C PHE A 61 -5.31 -9.98 6.45
N HIS A 62 -4.96 -8.69 6.46
CA HIS A 62 -5.92 -7.60 6.56
C HIS A 62 -6.93 -7.63 5.40
N HIS A 63 -6.53 -7.96 4.18
CA HIS A 63 -7.48 -8.13 3.07
C HIS A 63 -8.47 -9.28 3.31
N GLN A 64 -7.98 -10.41 3.84
CA GLN A 64 -8.79 -11.61 4.09
C GLN A 64 -9.73 -11.43 5.29
N ALA A 65 -9.25 -10.76 6.33
CA ALA A 65 -9.92 -10.60 7.62
C ALA A 65 -10.42 -9.16 7.87
N CYS A 66 -10.50 -8.32 6.84
CA CYS A 66 -10.83 -6.89 6.96
C CYS A 66 -12.05 -6.65 7.88
N GLU A 67 -11.88 -5.84 8.93
CA GLU A 67 -12.93 -5.51 9.91
C GLU A 67 -13.48 -6.69 10.74
N THR A 68 -12.78 -7.82 10.80
CA THR A 68 -13.07 -8.90 11.77
C THR A 68 -12.26 -8.71 13.05
N GLU A 69 -12.47 -9.58 14.05
CA GLU A 69 -11.70 -9.56 15.29
C GLU A 69 -10.21 -9.84 15.07
N ASP A 70 -9.88 -10.57 14.00
CA ASP A 70 -8.51 -10.95 13.68
C ASP A 70 -7.73 -9.81 13.01
N ASP A 71 -8.41 -8.84 12.39
CA ASP A 71 -7.77 -7.67 11.80
C ASP A 71 -7.03 -6.85 12.87
N ILE A 72 -5.70 -6.80 12.78
CA ILE A 72 -4.84 -6.17 13.78
C ILE A 72 -4.91 -4.63 13.74
N HIS A 73 -5.50 -4.05 12.69
CA HIS A 73 -5.60 -2.59 12.53
C HIS A 73 -6.98 -2.13 12.05
N THR A 74 -8.07 -2.79 12.49
CA THR A 74 -9.45 -2.31 12.28
C THR A 74 -9.73 -1.04 13.10
N PRO A 75 -9.98 0.12 12.46
CA PRO A 75 -10.36 1.32 13.19
C PRO A 75 -11.81 1.31 13.65
N TRP A 76 -12.65 0.39 13.15
CA TRP A 76 -14.02 0.23 13.62
C TRP A 76 -14.06 -0.26 15.07
N ARG A 77 -13.16 -1.19 15.45
CA ARG A 77 -13.01 -1.66 16.83
C ARG A 77 -12.08 -0.77 17.65
N MET A 78 -10.92 -0.44 17.10
CA MET A 78 -9.84 0.20 17.86
C MET A 78 -10.01 1.73 17.95
N GLY A 79 -10.78 2.31 17.04
CA GLY A 79 -10.90 3.74 16.87
C GLY A 79 -9.80 4.35 16.00
N PHE A 80 -10.12 5.51 15.41
CA PHE A 80 -9.24 6.23 14.48
C PHE A 80 -7.82 6.47 15.04
N TRP A 81 -7.73 6.98 16.27
CA TRP A 81 -6.44 7.37 16.86
C TRP A 81 -5.58 6.18 17.25
N ALA A 82 -6.18 5.08 17.67
CA ALA A 82 -5.44 3.85 17.94
C ALA A 82 -4.77 3.37 16.66
N VAL A 83 -5.49 3.28 15.53
CA VAL A 83 -4.89 2.89 14.25
C VAL A 83 -3.93 3.95 13.71
N GLN A 84 -4.08 5.24 14.04
CA GLN A 84 -3.11 6.26 13.63
C GLN A 84 -1.80 6.24 14.41
N LEU A 85 -1.84 5.83 15.67
CA LEU A 85 -0.70 5.91 16.60
C LEU A 85 -0.13 4.55 17.00
N GLN A 86 -0.82 3.44 16.66
CA GLN A 86 -0.41 2.07 16.96
C GLN A 86 1.04 1.84 16.56
N ASP A 87 1.82 1.43 17.53
CA ASP A 87 3.22 1.12 17.34
C ASP A 87 3.34 -0.31 16.80
N SER A 88 3.92 -0.45 15.60
CA SER A 88 4.28 -1.75 15.03
C SER A 88 5.40 -2.44 15.82
N SER A 89 6.17 -1.69 16.61
CA SER A 89 7.32 -2.20 17.36
C SER A 89 6.99 -2.90 18.67
N ALA A 90 5.71 -2.91 19.09
CA ALA A 90 5.27 -3.51 20.35
C ALA A 90 5.60 -5.02 20.50
N ASN A 91 6.04 -5.70 19.43
CA ASN A 91 6.41 -7.12 19.43
C ASN A 91 7.86 -7.45 19.06
N LEU A 92 8.75 -6.47 18.84
CA LEU A 92 10.14 -6.74 18.46
C LEU A 92 11.11 -5.81 19.20
N VAL A 93 11.23 -6.00 20.51
CA VAL A 93 12.37 -5.45 21.27
C VAL A 93 13.58 -6.37 21.00
N THR A 94 14.33 -6.07 19.94
CA THR A 94 15.64 -6.68 19.70
C THR A 94 16.69 -5.60 19.46
N THR A 95 17.97 -5.99 19.49
CA THR A 95 19.20 -5.18 19.41
C THR A 95 19.27 -4.16 18.26
N GLN A 96 18.31 -4.17 17.34
CA GLN A 96 18.18 -3.29 16.19
C GLN A 96 17.91 -1.82 16.56
N GLU A 97 17.27 -1.53 17.72
CA GLU A 97 17.02 -0.15 18.13
C GLU A 97 18.30 0.68 18.34
N LEU A 98 19.34 0.05 18.88
CA LEU A 98 20.63 0.71 19.13
C LEU A 98 21.35 1.05 17.82
N GLU A 99 21.26 0.17 16.81
CA GLU A 99 21.84 0.38 15.49
C GLU A 99 21.10 1.46 14.70
N ILE A 100 19.77 1.52 14.80
CA ILE A 100 18.95 2.56 14.15
C ILE A 100 19.23 3.92 14.78
N LYS A 101 19.22 4.02 16.13
CA LYS A 101 19.58 5.27 16.83
C LYS A 101 21.02 5.70 16.49
N ALA A 102 21.97 4.77 16.40
CA ALA A 102 23.34 5.08 15.99
C ALA A 102 23.43 5.57 14.53
N CYS A 103 22.69 4.96 13.59
CA CYS A 103 22.61 5.40 12.20
C CYS A 103 21.97 6.78 12.06
N GLU A 104 20.91 7.07 12.82
CA GLU A 104 20.25 8.38 12.86
C GLU A 104 21.18 9.47 13.39
N HIS A 105 21.88 9.20 14.50
CA HIS A 105 22.89 10.09 15.06
C HIS A 105 24.06 10.30 14.07
N LEU A 106 24.51 9.24 13.40
CA LEU A 106 25.56 9.32 12.39
C LEU A 106 25.10 10.14 11.18
N PHE A 107 23.86 9.97 10.70
CA PHE A 107 23.31 10.78 9.61
C PHE A 107 23.16 12.25 10.01
N TRP A 108 22.72 12.54 11.24
CA TRP A 108 22.69 13.90 11.79
C TRP A 108 24.07 14.54 11.83
N LEU A 109 25.10 13.79 12.25
CA LEU A 109 26.49 14.25 12.28
C LEU A 109 27.08 14.46 10.87
N LEU A 110 26.79 13.58 9.92
CA LEU A 110 27.37 13.61 8.57
C LEU A 110 26.68 14.64 7.64
N CYS A 111 25.37 14.79 7.74
CA CYS A 111 24.58 15.62 6.81
C CYS A 111 24.13 16.95 7.41
N GLY A 112 24.29 17.12 8.73
CA GLY A 112 23.89 18.31 9.47
C GLY A 112 22.38 18.35 9.78
N LYS A 113 22.04 19.15 10.80
CA LYS A 113 20.68 19.25 11.36
C LYS A 113 19.60 19.51 10.31
N ASP A 114 19.83 20.42 9.37
CA ASP A 114 18.79 20.84 8.43
C ASP A 114 18.44 19.73 7.42
N VAL A 115 19.44 18.94 7.01
CA VAL A 115 19.23 17.79 6.11
C VAL A 115 18.56 16.65 6.87
N PHE A 116 18.95 16.41 8.13
CA PHE A 116 18.27 15.42 8.97
C PHE A 116 16.78 15.76 9.16
N PHE A 117 16.46 16.99 9.61
CA PHE A 117 15.08 17.38 9.89
C PHE A 117 14.21 17.44 8.63
N TRP A 118 14.65 18.16 7.60
CA TRP A 118 13.82 18.40 6.40
C TRP A 118 13.97 17.33 5.32
N GLY A 119 15.07 16.59 5.33
CA GLY A 119 15.37 15.56 4.34
C GLY A 119 15.00 14.14 4.79
N CYS A 120 14.91 13.89 6.10
CA CYS A 120 14.61 12.56 6.64
C CYS A 120 13.39 12.60 7.56
N LEU A 121 13.47 13.32 8.69
CA LEU A 121 12.45 13.22 9.75
C LEU A 121 11.06 13.67 9.30
N VAL A 122 10.94 14.90 8.77
CA VAL A 122 9.63 15.46 8.39
C VAL A 122 8.94 14.65 7.28
N PRO A 123 9.60 14.32 6.15
CA PRO A 123 9.00 13.48 5.13
C PRO A 123 8.57 12.10 5.65
N ASN A 124 9.38 11.45 6.49
CA ASN A 124 9.04 10.13 7.04
C ASN A 124 7.83 10.19 7.98
N VAL A 125 7.75 11.18 8.88
CA VAL A 125 6.58 11.37 9.76
C VAL A 125 5.31 11.64 8.95
N LEU A 126 5.40 12.51 7.93
CA LEU A 126 4.26 12.80 7.05
C LEU A 126 3.84 11.56 6.26
N HIS A 127 4.79 10.78 5.76
CA HIS A 127 4.52 9.56 5.02
C HIS A 127 3.93 8.47 5.91
N PHE A 128 4.46 8.28 7.12
CA PHE A 128 3.92 7.38 8.13
C PHE A 128 2.45 7.66 8.39
N HIS A 129 2.10 8.90 8.74
CA HIS A 129 0.69 9.26 8.96
C HIS A 129 -0.16 9.16 7.69
N ALA A 130 0.40 9.45 6.51
CA ALA A 130 -0.32 9.29 5.24
C ALA A 130 -0.64 7.82 4.92
N ILE A 131 0.26 6.88 5.18
CA ILE A 131 -0.03 5.43 5.06
C ILE A 131 -1.10 5.04 6.07
N ARG A 132 -0.96 5.45 7.33
CA ARG A 132 -1.88 5.09 8.41
C ARG A 132 -3.26 5.71 8.23
N LEU A 133 -3.39 6.81 7.47
CA LEU A 133 -4.67 7.38 7.05
C LEU A 133 -5.46 6.42 6.17
N THR A 134 -4.76 5.58 5.40
CA THR A 134 -5.36 4.49 4.63
C THR A 134 -6.06 3.50 5.56
N ASN A 135 -5.36 3.01 6.59
CA ASN A 135 -5.92 2.01 7.52
C ASN A 135 -6.92 2.61 8.51
N SER A 136 -6.96 3.93 8.67
CA SER A 136 -7.84 4.62 9.62
C SER A 136 -8.98 5.35 8.92
N ALA A 137 -8.70 6.52 8.33
CA ALA A 137 -9.71 7.34 7.68
C ALA A 137 -10.39 6.60 6.52
N ALA A 138 -9.63 5.88 5.68
CA ALA A 138 -10.21 5.19 4.55
C ALA A 138 -11.02 3.93 4.95
N HIS A 139 -11.00 3.50 6.20
CA HIS A 139 -11.88 2.43 6.72
C HIS A 139 -13.08 2.96 7.52
N LEU A 140 -13.14 4.27 7.78
CA LEU A 140 -14.22 4.90 8.53
C LEU A 140 -15.08 5.84 7.69
N TRP A 141 -14.45 6.59 6.78
CA TRP A 141 -15.07 7.73 6.11
C TRP A 141 -14.76 7.80 4.62
N GLY A 142 -15.82 7.73 3.83
CA GLY A 142 -15.76 7.88 2.38
C GLY A 142 -16.99 7.28 1.71
N TYR A 143 -16.91 7.13 0.39
CA TYR A 143 -17.93 6.42 -0.38
C TYR A 143 -17.43 5.01 -0.72
N ARG A 144 -18.36 4.05 -0.90
CA ARG A 144 -18.03 2.63 -1.06
C ARG A 144 -18.75 2.05 -2.28
N PRO A 145 -18.21 2.24 -3.51
CA PRO A 145 -18.89 1.82 -4.72
C PRO A 145 -18.82 0.32 -5.02
N TYR A 146 -17.96 -0.45 -4.34
CA TYR A 146 -17.72 -1.88 -4.61
C TYR A 146 -17.77 -2.74 -3.35
N VAL A 147 -18.03 -4.04 -3.53
CA VAL A 147 -17.88 -5.06 -2.50
C VAL A 147 -16.44 -5.56 -2.51
N ALA A 148 -15.81 -5.66 -1.34
CA ALA A 148 -14.44 -6.13 -1.22
C ALA A 148 -14.31 -7.61 -1.62
N GLN A 149 -13.14 -7.96 -2.15
CA GLN A 149 -12.89 -9.23 -2.83
C GLN A 149 -13.01 -10.44 -1.89
N PHE A 150 -12.38 -10.36 -0.72
CA PHE A 150 -12.31 -11.48 0.23
C PHE A 150 -13.31 -11.37 1.38
N GLN A 151 -13.62 -10.15 1.83
CA GLN A 151 -14.47 -9.94 3.01
C GLN A 151 -15.63 -8.99 2.69
N SER A 152 -16.84 -9.52 2.52
CA SER A 152 -18.00 -8.71 2.12
C SER A 152 -18.40 -7.65 3.14
N GLU A 153 -18.08 -7.85 4.42
CA GLU A 153 -18.36 -6.88 5.49
C GLU A 153 -17.26 -5.80 5.64
N CYS A 154 -16.21 -5.84 4.83
CA CYS A 154 -15.12 -4.87 4.86
C CYS A 154 -15.64 -3.43 4.70
N LYS A 155 -15.15 -2.54 5.56
CA LYS A 155 -15.59 -1.14 5.64
C LYS A 155 -14.65 -0.17 4.94
N ALA A 156 -13.66 -0.67 4.21
CA ALA A 156 -12.84 0.16 3.33
C ALA A 156 -13.72 1.03 2.42
N THR A 157 -13.36 2.30 2.32
CA THR A 157 -14.02 3.38 1.60
C THR A 157 -13.01 4.13 0.75
N ASN A 158 -13.51 4.79 -0.29
CA ASN A 158 -12.72 5.69 -1.11
C ASN A 158 -12.73 7.10 -0.50
N ASN A 159 -11.55 7.69 -0.41
CA ASN A 159 -11.32 8.97 0.21
C ASN A 159 -10.32 9.80 -0.61
N TRP A 160 -10.83 10.87 -1.24
CA TRP A 160 -10.07 11.65 -2.22
C TRP A 160 -8.90 12.42 -1.62
N TRP A 161 -9.03 12.94 -0.40
CA TRP A 161 -7.95 13.71 0.23
C TRP A 161 -6.84 12.78 0.72
N VAL A 162 -7.19 11.61 1.26
CA VAL A 162 -6.23 10.56 1.59
C VAL A 162 -5.46 10.15 0.31
N ALA A 163 -6.18 9.91 -0.79
CA ALA A 163 -5.60 9.52 -2.07
C ALA A 163 -4.59 10.54 -2.63
N ILE A 164 -4.85 11.85 -2.49
CA ILE A 164 -3.91 12.89 -2.91
C ILE A 164 -2.59 12.78 -2.14
N PHE A 165 -2.66 12.61 -0.81
CA PHE A 165 -1.48 12.57 0.06
C PHE A 165 -0.68 11.28 -0.08
N ASN A 166 -1.34 10.13 -0.23
CA ASN A 166 -0.67 8.84 -0.22
C ASN A 166 -0.53 8.19 -1.61
N GLY A 167 -0.60 8.95 -2.71
CA GLY A 167 -0.31 8.37 -4.02
C GLY A 167 -1.45 7.59 -4.66
N GLY A 168 -2.69 7.71 -4.17
CA GLY A 168 -3.86 6.98 -4.68
C GLY A 168 -4.30 5.82 -3.80
N GLU A 169 -3.58 5.50 -2.72
CA GLU A 169 -3.94 4.43 -1.79
C GLU A 169 -5.23 4.73 -1.01
N GLY A 170 -5.64 6.00 -0.94
CA GLY A 170 -6.93 6.42 -0.40
C GLY A 170 -8.15 6.01 -1.23
N TRP A 171 -7.99 5.53 -2.47
CA TRP A 171 -9.05 4.84 -3.21
C TRP A 171 -9.22 3.40 -2.69
N HIS A 172 -9.46 3.30 -1.39
CA HIS A 172 -9.20 2.08 -0.64
C HIS A 172 -10.30 1.04 -0.79
N ASN A 173 -11.56 1.45 -1.01
CA ASN A 173 -12.60 0.48 -1.38
C ASN A 173 -12.32 -0.15 -2.75
N ASN A 174 -11.87 0.63 -3.73
CA ASN A 174 -11.50 0.08 -5.04
C ASN A 174 -10.35 -0.92 -4.90
N HIS A 175 -9.34 -0.57 -4.11
CA HIS A 175 -8.21 -1.45 -3.78
C HIS A 175 -8.68 -2.77 -3.16
N HIS A 176 -9.51 -2.72 -2.12
CA HIS A 176 -10.09 -3.92 -1.49
C HIS A 176 -11.02 -4.71 -2.40
N ALA A 177 -11.64 -4.07 -3.39
CA ALA A 177 -12.50 -4.75 -4.37
C ALA A 177 -11.69 -5.51 -5.43
N PHE A 178 -10.56 -4.95 -5.87
CA PHE A 178 -9.71 -5.59 -6.87
C PHE A 178 -8.24 -5.20 -6.67
N MET A 179 -7.60 -5.88 -5.73
CA MET A 179 -6.25 -5.56 -5.23
C MET A 179 -5.13 -5.81 -6.25
N GLY A 180 -5.36 -6.71 -7.20
CA GLY A 180 -4.40 -7.02 -8.26
C GLY A 180 -4.22 -5.90 -9.29
N SER A 181 -4.98 -4.81 -9.18
CA SER A 181 -4.84 -3.64 -10.04
C SER A 181 -3.66 -2.76 -9.63
N ALA A 182 -2.94 -2.24 -10.61
CA ALA A 182 -1.96 -1.17 -10.41
C ALA A 182 -2.61 0.23 -10.42
N LYS A 183 -3.89 0.32 -10.77
CA LYS A 183 -4.70 1.54 -10.79
C LYS A 183 -5.72 1.46 -9.66
N HIS A 184 -5.59 2.25 -8.61
CA HIS A 184 -6.56 2.25 -7.50
C HIS A 184 -7.72 3.22 -7.76
N GLY A 185 -7.49 4.32 -8.47
CA GLY A 185 -8.56 5.24 -8.89
C GLY A 185 -9.31 4.71 -10.12
N PHE A 186 -10.44 4.05 -9.93
CA PHE A 186 -11.23 3.41 -11.01
C PHE A 186 -12.04 4.43 -11.82
N MET A 187 -12.53 5.50 -11.19
CA MET A 187 -13.31 6.55 -11.87
C MET A 187 -12.39 7.55 -12.59
N TRP A 188 -12.92 8.22 -13.61
CA TRP A 188 -12.17 9.23 -14.36
C TRP A 188 -11.69 10.41 -13.50
N TRP A 189 -12.37 10.70 -12.38
CA TRP A 189 -12.05 11.76 -11.45
C TRP A 189 -11.23 11.29 -10.24
N GLU A 190 -11.06 9.98 -10.06
CA GLU A 190 -10.27 9.41 -8.97
C GLU A 190 -8.78 9.51 -9.32
N PHE A 191 -8.18 10.64 -8.94
CA PHE A 191 -6.79 10.97 -9.25
C PHE A 191 -5.80 10.00 -8.54
N ASP A 192 -5.02 9.26 -9.32
CA ASP A 192 -4.03 8.28 -8.86
C ASP A 192 -2.70 8.58 -9.56
N TRP A 193 -1.90 9.44 -8.94
CA TRP A 193 -0.67 9.92 -9.57
C TRP A 193 0.47 8.92 -9.55
N VAL A 194 0.42 7.92 -8.66
CA VAL A 194 1.35 6.80 -8.69
C VAL A 194 1.08 5.93 -9.90
N TYR A 195 -0.19 5.63 -10.20
CA TYR A 195 -0.55 4.93 -11.43
C TYR A 195 -0.09 5.70 -12.68
N PHE A 196 -0.27 7.01 -12.72
CA PHE A 196 0.24 7.82 -13.84
C PHE A 196 1.78 7.75 -13.95
N GLY A 197 2.48 7.72 -12.83
CA GLY A 197 3.93 7.46 -12.78
C GLY A 197 4.29 6.09 -13.36
N LEU A 198 3.56 5.04 -12.99
CA LEU A 198 3.73 3.69 -13.54
C LEU A 198 3.51 3.64 -15.06
N LEU A 199 2.53 4.40 -15.59
CA LEU A 199 2.33 4.51 -17.04
C LEU A 199 3.52 5.16 -17.75
N ILE A 200 4.12 6.20 -17.16
CA ILE A 200 5.32 6.85 -17.71
C ILE A 200 6.50 5.86 -17.68
N LEU A 201 6.72 5.18 -16.55
CA LEU A 201 7.75 4.14 -16.43
C LEU A 201 7.52 2.97 -17.39
N GLY A 202 6.25 2.67 -17.70
CA GLY A 202 5.84 1.71 -18.71
C GLY A 202 6.32 2.09 -20.11
N LYS A 203 6.13 3.35 -20.49
CA LYS A 203 6.63 3.89 -21.77
C LYS A 203 8.16 3.89 -21.87
N LEU A 204 8.85 3.99 -20.73
CA LEU A 204 10.31 3.93 -20.65
C LEU A 204 10.86 2.50 -20.58
N GLY A 205 10.00 1.47 -20.54
CA GLY A 205 10.41 0.06 -20.44
C GLY A 205 10.93 -0.35 -19.07
N VAL A 206 10.76 0.48 -18.03
CA VAL A 206 11.16 0.15 -16.65
C VAL A 206 10.15 -0.79 -16.00
N VAL A 207 8.87 -0.62 -16.35
CA VAL A 207 7.74 -1.40 -15.85
C VAL A 207 6.96 -1.97 -17.05
N TRP A 208 6.37 -3.15 -16.92
CA TRP A 208 5.50 -3.75 -17.94
C TRP A 208 4.44 -4.64 -17.29
N ASP A 209 3.52 -5.20 -18.09
CA ASP A 209 2.40 -6.01 -17.62
C ASP A 209 1.57 -5.32 -16.51
N ILE A 210 1.34 -4.01 -16.66
CA ILE A 210 0.57 -3.20 -15.70
C ILE A 210 -0.89 -3.66 -15.72
N LYS A 211 -1.32 -4.28 -14.63
CA LYS A 211 -2.69 -4.78 -14.45
C LYS A 211 -3.65 -3.64 -14.12
N VAL A 212 -4.83 -3.68 -14.71
CA VAL A 212 -5.92 -2.70 -14.49
C VAL A 212 -7.23 -3.46 -14.37
N PRO A 213 -8.27 -2.91 -13.70
CA PRO A 213 -9.56 -3.58 -13.60
C PRO A 213 -10.16 -3.80 -14.99
N THR A 214 -10.75 -4.99 -15.18
CA THR A 214 -11.55 -5.27 -16.37
C THR A 214 -12.84 -4.44 -16.35
N GLN A 215 -13.49 -4.32 -17.51
CA GLN A 215 -14.76 -3.60 -17.60
C GLN A 215 -15.84 -4.24 -16.71
N GLU A 216 -15.82 -5.57 -16.56
CA GLU A 216 -16.72 -6.32 -15.68
C GLU A 216 -16.54 -5.92 -14.21
N VAL A 217 -15.30 -5.78 -13.74
CA VAL A 217 -14.98 -5.27 -12.39
C VAL A 217 -15.49 -3.84 -12.22
N LEU A 218 -15.28 -2.98 -13.23
CA LEU A 218 -15.74 -1.59 -13.17
C LEU A 218 -17.27 -1.46 -13.12
N GLU A 219 -17.99 -2.39 -13.74
CA GLU A 219 -19.45 -2.46 -13.80
C GLU A 219 -20.08 -3.17 -12.60
N ALA A 220 -19.31 -3.99 -11.89
CA ALA A 220 -19.66 -4.70 -10.65
C ALA A 220 -19.86 -3.79 -9.42
N ARG A 221 -20.22 -2.52 -9.64
CA ARG A 221 -20.55 -1.58 -8.57
C ARG A 221 -21.76 -2.04 -7.79
N TYR A 222 -21.78 -1.67 -6.52
CA TYR A 222 -22.93 -1.80 -5.64
C TYR A 222 -24.11 -1.00 -6.22
N LYS A 223 -24.97 -1.68 -6.99
CA LYS A 223 -26.26 -1.17 -7.46
C LYS A 223 -27.35 -1.74 -6.57
N GLY A 224 -27.41 -1.26 -5.32
CA GLY A 224 -28.46 -1.54 -4.32
C GLY A 224 -29.43 -2.69 -4.65
N SER A 225 -28.97 -3.94 -4.61
CA SER A 225 -29.82 -5.15 -4.54
C SER A 225 -28.94 -6.39 -4.33
N SER A 226 -29.33 -7.20 -3.33
CA SER A 226 -28.58 -8.33 -2.77
C SER A 226 -28.34 -9.54 -3.69
N LYS A 227 -28.78 -9.51 -4.96
CA LYS A 227 -28.72 -10.67 -5.86
C LYS A 227 -27.53 -10.67 -6.84
N ARG A 228 -26.79 -9.56 -7.00
CA ARG A 228 -25.57 -9.50 -7.84
C ARG A 228 -24.28 -9.85 -7.10
N ASP A 229 -24.29 -9.81 -5.76
CA ASP A 229 -23.11 -10.08 -4.93
C ASP A 229 -22.52 -11.49 -5.15
N LEU A 230 -23.35 -12.47 -5.51
CA LEU A 230 -22.90 -13.84 -5.77
C LEU A 230 -22.14 -14.01 -7.09
N GLY A 231 -22.49 -13.23 -8.13
CA GLY A 231 -21.80 -13.26 -9.42
C GLY A 231 -20.42 -12.60 -9.35
N ILE A 232 -20.32 -11.54 -8.56
CA ILE A 232 -19.09 -10.79 -8.30
C ILE A 232 -18.09 -11.64 -7.49
N LYS A 233 -18.55 -12.33 -6.44
CA LYS A 233 -17.72 -13.31 -5.70
C LYS A 233 -17.19 -14.43 -6.59
N ARG A 234 -17.90 -14.81 -7.67
CA ARG A 234 -17.44 -15.83 -8.64
C ARG A 234 -16.34 -15.30 -9.56
N LEU A 235 -16.49 -14.08 -10.08
CA LEU A 235 -15.45 -13.42 -10.90
C LEU A 235 -14.14 -13.28 -10.12
N TYR A 236 -14.23 -12.78 -8.90
CA TYR A 236 -13.08 -12.59 -8.02
C TYR A 236 -12.43 -13.91 -7.56
N ARG A 237 -13.23 -14.96 -7.32
CA ARG A 237 -12.71 -16.30 -6.99
C ARG A 237 -11.91 -16.91 -8.14
N LEU A 238 -12.40 -16.78 -9.37
CA LEU A 238 -11.70 -17.32 -10.55
C LEU A 238 -10.35 -16.63 -10.79
N GLU A 239 -10.26 -15.32 -10.56
CA GLU A 239 -8.98 -14.61 -10.63
C GLU A 239 -8.03 -15.01 -9.51
N CYS A 240 -8.52 -15.18 -8.26
CA CYS A 240 -7.72 -15.70 -7.14
C CYS A 240 -7.19 -17.12 -7.39
N GLU A 241 -8.03 -18.05 -7.82
CA GLU A 241 -7.62 -19.43 -8.13
C GLU A 241 -6.57 -19.45 -9.26
N SER A 242 -6.71 -18.56 -10.25
CA SER A 242 -5.70 -18.41 -11.32
C SER A 242 -4.38 -17.80 -10.83
N ALA A 243 -4.43 -16.84 -9.89
CA ALA A 243 -3.27 -16.17 -9.32
C ALA A 243 -2.52 -17.09 -8.34
N GLU A 244 -3.24 -17.84 -7.52
CA GLU A 244 -2.70 -18.82 -6.58
C GLU A 244 -2.11 -20.04 -7.31
N SER A 245 -2.77 -20.51 -8.38
CA SER A 245 -2.22 -21.50 -9.32
C SER A 245 -0.89 -21.02 -9.93
N LYS A 246 -0.83 -19.77 -10.39
CA LYS A 246 0.41 -19.18 -10.94
C LYS A 246 1.49 -18.99 -9.88
N ARG A 247 1.15 -18.57 -8.65
CA ARG A 247 2.10 -18.47 -7.52
C ARG A 247 2.67 -19.84 -7.16
N LYS A 248 1.86 -20.90 -7.10
CA LYS A 248 2.31 -22.29 -6.84
C LYS A 248 3.23 -22.83 -7.95
N LEU A 249 3.01 -22.45 -9.21
CA LEU A 249 3.89 -22.81 -10.33
C LEU A 249 5.25 -22.08 -10.30
N THR A 250 5.30 -20.86 -9.77
CA THR A 250 6.56 -20.09 -9.61
C THR A 250 7.27 -20.33 -8.28
N ALA A 251 6.58 -20.90 -7.29
CA ALA A 251 7.10 -21.22 -5.96
C ALA A 251 7.75 -22.62 -5.90
N GLN A 252 8.43 -23.06 -6.97
CA GLN A 252 9.53 -23.99 -6.75
C GLN A 252 10.59 -23.23 -5.96
N PRO A 253 10.99 -23.69 -4.76
CA PRO A 253 11.93 -22.96 -3.94
C PRO A 253 13.24 -22.83 -4.72
N ALA A 254 13.55 -21.60 -5.12
CA ALA A 254 14.87 -21.22 -5.57
C ALA A 254 15.82 -21.50 -4.40
N ALA A 255 16.52 -22.62 -4.47
CA ALA A 255 17.55 -23.07 -3.55
C ALA A 255 18.81 -22.19 -3.66
N TRP A 256 18.65 -20.88 -3.43
CA TRP A 256 19.72 -19.90 -3.41
C TRP A 256 19.65 -19.16 -2.08
N LEU A 257 20.15 -19.80 -1.02
CA LEU A 257 20.68 -19.24 0.23
C LEU A 257 21.09 -20.42 1.15
N LEU A 258 22.05 -21.19 0.67
CA LEU A 258 23.02 -21.94 1.48
C LEU A 258 24.41 -21.40 1.09
#